data_AF-A0A1Q7WZT6-F1
#
_entry.id   AF-A0A1Q7WZT6-F1
#
_cell.length_a   1.000
_cell.length_b   1.000
_cell.length_c   1.000
_cell.angle_alpha   90.00
_cell.angle_beta   90.00
_cell.angle_gamma   90.00
#
_symmetry.space_group_name_H-M   'P 1'
#
loop_
_entity.id
_entity.type
_entity.pdbx_description
1 polymer ?
#
loop_
_entity_poly.entity_id
_entity_poly.type
_entity_poly.pdbx_seq_one_letter_code
_entity_poly.pdbx_strand_id
1 'polypeptide(L)' 'MELEERSIEELPERCESCGATLTAAEKQRILDDGTSVALCTTCAAEAVALGDEDSEEGEGSY' A
#
# COMPACT_ATOMS: atom_id res chain seq x y z
N MET A 1 19.33 14.70 -3.63
CA MET A 1 18.36 13.94 -2.84
C MET A 1 18.45 12.53 -3.37
N GLU A 2 18.98 11.61 -2.56
CA GLU A 2 19.04 10.20 -2.92
C GLU A 2 17.63 9.65 -2.69
N LEU A 3 16.94 9.27 -3.77
CA LEU A 3 15.67 8.58 -3.68
C LEU A 3 16.03 7.14 -3.25
N GLU A 4 15.83 6.82 -1.98
CA GLU A 4 16.00 5.46 -1.48
C GLU A 4 15.00 4.55 -2.23
N GLU A 5 15.51 3.79 -3.20
CA GLU A 5 14.75 2.86 -4.03
C GLU A 5 14.32 1.66 -3.18
N ARG A 6 13.17 1.79 -2.48
CA ARG A 6 12.59 0.68 -1.72
C ARG A 6 12.43 -0.54 -2.63
N SER A 7 13.16 -1.61 -2.30
CA SER A 7 13.17 -2.84 -3.09
C SER A 7 12.26 -3.92 -2.48
N ILE A 8 11.78 -4.86 -3.31
CA ILE A 8 10.87 -5.95 -2.90
C ILE A 8 11.45 -6.76 -1.73
N GLU A 9 12.77 -6.89 -1.67
CA GLU A 9 13.52 -7.64 -0.66
C GLU A 9 13.51 -6.96 0.72
N GLU A 10 13.28 -5.65 0.76
CA GLU A 10 13.16 -4.87 2.00
C GLU A 10 11.74 -4.91 2.57
N LEU A 11 10.77 -5.43 1.79
CA LEU A 11 9.40 -5.59 2.25
C LEU A 11 9.25 -6.83 3.14
N PRO A 12 8.37 -6.74 4.16
CA PRO A 12 7.99 -7.88 4.99
C PRO A 12 7.60 -9.09 4.15
N GLU A 13 7.99 -10.28 4.61
CA GLU A 13 7.59 -11.56 4.02
C GLU A 13 6.13 -11.91 4.33
N ARG A 14 5.52 -11.24 5.31
CA ARG A 14 4.20 -11.57 5.84
C ARG A 14 3.33 -10.33 5.92
N CYS A 15 2.04 -10.52 5.69
CA CYS A 15 1.02 -9.50 5.85
C CYS A 15 0.97 -9.03 7.31
N GLU A 16 1.01 -7.73 7.53
CA GLU A 16 0.97 -7.14 8.88
C GLU A 16 -0.41 -7.27 9.55
N SER A 17 -1.47 -7.45 8.76
CA SER A 17 -2.84 -7.61 9.26
C SER A 17 -3.15 -9.06 9.68
N CYS A 18 -2.93 -10.02 8.77
CA CYS A 18 -3.36 -11.41 8.97
C CYS A 18 -2.21 -12.41 9.15
N GLY A 19 -0.96 -11.99 8.94
CA GLY A 19 0.22 -12.85 9.03
C GLY A 19 0.35 -13.85 7.87
N ALA A 20 -0.45 -13.79 6.81
CA ALA A 20 -0.26 -14.62 5.62
C ALA A 20 1.09 -14.30 4.94
N THR A 21 1.73 -15.29 4.32
CA THR A 21 2.95 -15.05 3.52
C THR A 21 2.60 -14.26 2.27
N LEU A 22 3.29 -13.14 2.04
CA LEU A 22 3.09 -12.30 0.87
C LEU A 22 3.75 -12.91 -0.35
N THR A 23 3.02 -12.92 -1.45
CA THR A 23 3.53 -13.30 -2.77
C THR A 23 4.33 -12.15 -3.39
N ALA A 24 5.17 -12.46 -4.38
CA ALA A 24 5.90 -11.44 -5.13
C ALA A 24 4.97 -10.39 -5.77
N ALA A 25 3.77 -10.80 -6.23
CA ALA A 25 2.77 -9.90 -6.79
C ALA A 25 2.23 -8.91 -5.74
N GLU A 26 2.01 -9.37 -4.51
CA GLU A 26 1.53 -8.51 -3.42
C GLU A 26 2.60 -7.52 -2.97
N LYS A 27 3.85 -7.98 -2.84
CA LYS A 27 4.98 -7.10 -2.53
C LYS A 27 5.19 -6.04 -3.61
N GLN A 28 5.09 -6.43 -4.88
CA GLN A 28 5.21 -5.49 -5.98
C GLN A 28 4.12 -4.41 -5.92
N ARG A 29 2.88 -4.83 -5.66
CA ARG A 29 1.77 -3.90 -5.48
C ARG A 29 2.01 -2.90 -4.34
N ILE A 30 2.57 -3.34 -3.22
CA ILE A 30 2.90 -2.44 -2.09
C ILE A 30 3.87 -1.34 -2.53
N LEU A 31 4.88 -1.68 -3.36
CA LEU A 31 5.81 -0.71 -3.93
C LEU A 31 5.14 0.22 -4.94
N ASP A 32 4.33 -0.33 -5.84
CA ASP A 32 3.61 0.43 -6.87
C ASP A 32 2.62 1.43 -6.25
N ASP A 33 1.86 1.00 -5.23
CA ASP A 33 0.94 1.86 -4.48
C ASP A 33 1.69 2.82 -3.54
N GLY A 34 3.02 2.67 -3.38
CA GLY A 34 3.85 3.49 -2.51
C GLY A 34 3.52 3.36 -1.02
N THR A 35 2.82 2.29 -0.63
CA THR A 35 2.32 2.11 0.73
C THR A 35 3.44 1.68 1.68
N SER A 36 3.38 2.16 2.92
CA SER A 36 4.31 1.73 3.97
C SER A 36 3.90 0.42 4.63
N VAL A 37 2.63 0.03 4.49
CA VAL A 37 2.03 -1.14 5.17
C VAL A 37 2.03 -2.34 4.25
N ALA A 38 2.62 -3.44 4.69
CA ALA A 38 2.70 -4.65 3.88
C ALA A 38 1.44 -5.50 4.06
N LEU A 39 0.46 -5.32 3.17
CA LEU A 39 -0.81 -6.05 3.20
C LEU A 39 -0.94 -7.03 2.03
N CYS A 40 -1.59 -8.17 2.30
CA CYS A 40 -2.02 -9.07 1.24
C CYS A 40 -3.16 -8.43 0.44
N THR A 41 -3.44 -8.96 -0.75
CA THR A 41 -4.44 -8.37 -1.66
C THR A 41 -5.80 -8.18 -0.99
N THR A 42 -6.22 -9.13 -0.15
CA THR A 42 -7.49 -9.05 0.58
C THR A 42 -7.47 -7.91 1.61
N CYS A 43 -6.48 -7.88 2.50
CA CYS A 43 -6.41 -6.85 3.53
C CYS A 43 -6.15 -5.46 2.94
N ALA A 44 -5.41 -5.37 1.83
CA ALA A 44 -5.21 -4.14 1.08
C ALA A 44 -6.54 -3.64 0.49
N ALA A 45 -7.34 -4.53 -0.12
CA ALA A 45 -8.65 -4.16 -0.63
C ALA A 45 -9.61 -3.68 0.47
N GLU A 46 -9.55 -4.29 1.66
CA GLU A 46 -10.32 -3.85 2.84
C GLU A 46 -9.86 -2.48 3.35
N ALA A 47 -8.55 -2.19 3.30
CA ALA A 47 -7.99 -0.91 3.74
C ALA A 47 -8.33 0.24 2.77
N VAL A 48 -8.24 0.01 1.46
CA VAL A 48 -8.58 1.00 0.42
C VAL A 48 -10.06 1.39 0.51
N ALA A 49 -10.94 0.43 0.80
CA ALA A 49 -12.36 0.69 0.98
C ALA A 49 -12.69 1.66 2.14
N LEU A 50 -11.75 1.88 3.07
CA LEU A 50 -11.89 2.81 4.19
C LEU A 50 -11.13 4.13 3.97
N GLY A 51 -10.35 4.26 2.89
CA GLY A 51 -9.42 5.38 2.67
C GLY A 51 -9.76 6.29 1.47
N ASP A 52 -10.86 6.02 0.75
CA ASP A 52 -11.26 6.77 -0.46
C ASP A 52 -12.26 7.92 -0.17
N GLU A 53 -12.31 8.43 1.06
CA GLU A 53 -13.14 9.60 1.41
C GLU A 53 -12.35 10.94 1.44
N ASP A 54 -11.05 10.95 1.10
CA ASP A 54 -10.22 12.16 1.11
C ASP A 54 -9.43 12.30 -0.21
N SER A 55 -10.16 12.49 -1.31
CA SER A 55 -9.62 13.07 -2.56
C SER A 55 -10.66 13.92 -3.29
N GLU A 56 -11.61 14.50 -2.54
CA GLU A 56 -12.38 15.65 -3.01
C GLU A 56 -11.60 16.93 -2.71
N GLU A 57 -10.67 17.26 -3.60
CA GLU A 57 -10.18 18.63 -3.74
C GLU A 57 -11.37 19.53 -4.10
N GLY A 58 -12.02 20.05 -3.07
CA GLY A 58 -12.99 21.12 -3.18
C GLY A 58 -12.32 22.41 -3.64
N GLU A 59 -12.22 22.61 -4.95
CA GLU A 59 -12.07 23.95 -5.54
C GLU A 59 -13.44 24.53 -5.86
N GLY A 60 -14.19 24.83 -4.80
CA GLY A 60 -15.20 25.89 -4.83
C GLY A 60 -14.52 27.24 -4.58
N SER A 61 -13.90 27.83 -5.61
CA SER A 61 -13.53 29.25 -5.56
C SER A 61 -14.68 30.09 -6.09
N TYR A 62 -15.09 31.02 -5.23
CA TYR A 62 -16.08 32.09 -5.39
C TYR A 62 -15.86 32.98 -6.63
#